data_AF-A0A0K8S9D5-F1
#
_entry.id   AF-A0A0K8S9D5-F1
#
_cell.length_a   1.000
_cell.length_b   1.000
_cell.length_c   1.000
_cell.angle_alpha   90.00
_cell.angle_beta   90.00
_cell.angle_gamma   90.00
#
_symmetry.space_group_name_H-M   'P 1'
#
loop_
_entity.id
_entity.type
_entity.pdbx_description
1 polymer ?
#
loop_
_entity_poly.entity_id
_entity_poly.type
_entity_poly.pdbx_seq_one_letter_code
_entity_poly.pdbx_strand_id
1 'polypeptide(L)'
;LRGTRSWKWKHLLYLQLRRALLERQLRAEKQQLLALAGLALQAEFGDHSGLEDGDSYFLAEHYVPDEEGSAYELSVLHRQRAGLDPGRAEEMFISHVMTLPE
;
A
#
# COMPACT_ATOMS: atom_id res chain seq x y z
N LEU A 1 -16.36 -15.99 -16.30
CA LEU A 1 -15.34 -15.31 -17.14
C LEU A 1 -15.29 -13.78 -16.98
N ARG A 2 -16.37 -13.08 -16.57
CA ARG A 2 -16.33 -11.61 -16.35
C ARG A 2 -15.59 -11.19 -15.06
N GLY A 3 -15.64 -12.00 -14.00
CA GLY A 3 -14.95 -11.72 -12.74
C GLY A 3 -13.42 -11.74 -12.85
N THR A 4 -12.87 -12.64 -13.69
CA THR A 4 -11.41 -12.76 -13.84
C THR A 4 -10.77 -11.58 -14.57
N ARG A 5 -11.50 -10.99 -15.52
CA ARG A 5 -11.02 -9.80 -16.24
C ARG A 5 -11.01 -8.57 -15.33
N SER A 6 -11.99 -8.43 -14.44
CA SER A 6 -12.11 -7.26 -13.55
C SER A 6 -10.99 -7.20 -12.52
N TRP A 7 -10.61 -8.31 -11.88
CA TRP A 7 -9.52 -8.29 -10.90
C TRP A 7 -8.18 -7.91 -11.53
N LYS A 8 -7.89 -8.43 -12.74
CA LYS A 8 -6.62 -8.12 -13.42
C LYS A 8 -6.48 -6.63 -13.70
N TRP A 9 -7.57 -5.98 -14.12
CA TRP A 9 -7.57 -4.52 -14.34
C TRP A 9 -7.41 -3.74 -13.04
N LYS A 10 -8.07 -4.16 -11.96
CA LYS A 10 -7.92 -3.52 -10.65
C LYS A 10 -6.48 -3.61 -10.15
N HIS A 11 -5.88 -4.79 -10.22
CA HIS A 11 -4.49 -5.00 -9.82
C HIS A 11 -3.52 -4.13 -10.64
N LEU A 12 -3.69 -4.07 -11.96
CA LEU A 12 -2.86 -3.20 -12.82
C LEU A 12 -3.03 -1.71 -12.49
N LEU A 13 -4.26 -1.27 -12.21
CA LEU A 13 -4.54 0.10 -11.78
C LEU A 13 -3.87 0.41 -10.43
N TYR A 14 -3.98 -0.51 -9.46
CA TYR A 14 -3.29 -0.41 -8.18
C TYR A 14 -1.77 -0.21 -8.36
N LEU A 15 -1.12 -1.06 -9.15
CA LEU A 15 0.32 -0.95 -9.41
C LEU A 15 0.69 0.38 -10.09
N GLN A 16 -0.12 0.84 -11.05
CA GLN A 16 0.10 2.12 -11.72
C GLN A 16 0.03 3.30 -10.75
N LEU A 17 -0.99 3.34 -9.88
CA LEU A 17 -1.15 4.42 -8.91
C LEU A 17 -0.06 4.39 -7.83
N ARG A 18 0.34 3.20 -7.37
CA ARG A 18 1.44 3.04 -6.40
C ARG A 18 2.76 3.58 -6.97
N ARG A 19 3.07 3.25 -8.22
CA ARG A 19 4.23 3.79 -8.92
C ARG A 19 4.16 5.32 -9.06
N ALA A 20 3.00 5.86 -9.45
CA ALA A 20 2.82 7.30 -9.61
C ALA A 20 3.04 8.08 -8.29
N LEU A 21 2.64 7.53 -7.14
CA LEU A 21 2.93 8.12 -5.82
C LEU A 21 4.43 8.10 -5.49
N LEU A 22 5.10 6.96 -5.68
CA LEU A 22 6.54 6.83 -5.41
C LEU A 22 7.38 7.73 -6.33
N GLU A 23 6.96 7.87 -7.59
CA GLU A 23 7.59 8.77 -8.57
C GLU A 23 7.18 10.25 -8.42
N ARG A 24 6.43 10.59 -7.36
CA ARG A 24 5.94 11.95 -7.07
C ARG A 24 5.14 12.59 -8.21
N GLN A 25 4.48 11.76 -9.03
CA GLN A 25 3.54 12.21 -10.07
C GLN A 25 2.17 12.53 -9.48
N LEU A 26 1.84 11.92 -8.34
CA LEU A 26 0.66 12.25 -7.53
C LEU A 26 1.10 12.89 -6.23
N ARG A 27 0.41 13.96 -5.82
CA ARG A 27 0.65 14.64 -4.54
C ARG A 27 -0.23 14.02 -3.47
N ALA A 28 0.38 13.73 -2.33
CA ALA A 28 -0.29 13.26 -1.14
C ALA A 28 0.47 13.80 0.06
N GLU A 29 -0.26 14.19 1.10
CA GLU A 29 0.32 14.53 2.39
C GLU A 29 0.92 13.27 3.04
N LYS A 30 1.90 13.46 3.92
CA LYS A 30 2.56 12.37 4.65
C LYS A 30 1.58 11.37 5.26
N GLN A 31 0.53 11.85 5.93
CA GLN A 31 -0.46 10.97 6.56
C GLN A 31 -1.21 10.10 5.53
N GLN A 32 -1.50 10.64 4.35
CA GLN A 32 -2.11 9.90 3.24
C GLN A 32 -1.14 8.87 2.66
N LEU A 33 0.14 9.24 2.47
CA LEU A 33 1.20 8.33 2.01
C LEU A 33 1.37 7.15 2.98
N LEU A 34 1.40 7.41 4.28
CA LEU A 34 1.48 6.37 5.32
C LEU A 34 0.24 5.46 5.31
N ALA A 35 -0.95 6.03 5.14
CA ALA A 35 -2.18 5.26 4.99
C ALA A 35 -2.18 4.37 3.73
N LEU A 36 -1.63 4.86 2.63
CA LEU A 36 -1.48 4.10 1.39
C LEU A 36 -0.42 3.01 1.51
N ALA A 37 0.71 3.31 2.16
CA ALA A 37 1.81 2.37 2.36
C ALA A 37 1.38 1.14 3.16
N GLY A 38 0.63 1.32 4.25
CA GLY A 38 0.12 0.16 4.99
C GLY A 38 -0.89 -0.67 4.19
N LEU A 39 -1.72 -0.04 3.34
CA LEU A 39 -2.63 -0.78 2.45
C LEU A 39 -1.84 -1.57 1.40
N ALA A 40 -0.77 -0.98 0.86
CA ALA A 40 0.10 -1.63 -0.10
C ALA A 40 0.86 -2.83 0.52
N LEU A 41 1.31 -2.72 1.78
CA LEU A 41 1.90 -3.84 2.51
C LEU A 41 0.90 -4.99 2.69
N GLN A 42 -0.33 -4.70 3.10
CA GLN A 42 -1.39 -5.71 3.25
C GLN A 42 -1.75 -6.35 1.89
N ALA A 43 -1.81 -5.56 0.82
CA ALA A 43 -2.09 -6.06 -0.53
C ALA A 43 -0.97 -6.99 -1.05
N GLU A 44 0.27 -6.76 -0.64
CA GLU A 44 1.43 -7.52 -1.12
C GLU A 44 1.71 -8.78 -0.28
N PHE A 45 1.56 -8.68 1.04
CA PHE A 45 1.97 -9.75 1.96
C PHE A 45 0.80 -10.45 2.66
N GLY A 46 -0.43 -9.94 2.56
CA GLY A 46 -1.54 -10.38 3.41
C GLY A 46 -1.30 -9.97 4.85
N ASP A 47 -1.75 -10.77 5.82
CA ASP A 47 -1.54 -10.45 7.23
C ASP A 47 -0.05 -10.49 7.59
N HIS A 48 0.36 -9.53 8.43
CA HIS A 48 1.72 -9.49 8.96
C HIS A 48 2.08 -10.80 9.67
N SER A 49 3.09 -11.51 9.13
CA SER A 49 3.50 -12.85 9.56
C SER A 49 4.26 -12.91 10.89
N GLY A 50 4.47 -11.76 11.56
CA GLY A 50 5.09 -11.71 12.88
C GLY A 50 6.58 -12.07 12.90
N LEU A 51 7.30 -11.87 11.78
CA LEU A 51 8.75 -12.04 11.72
C LEU A 51 9.45 -11.28 12.86
N GLU A 52 10.37 -11.98 13.52
CA GLU A 52 11.07 -11.54 14.73
C GLU A 52 11.87 -10.24 14.51
N ASP A 53 11.99 -9.45 15.57
CA ASP A 53 12.68 -8.16 15.60
C ASP A 53 14.07 -8.23 14.91
N GLY A 54 14.18 -7.64 13.71
CA GLY A 54 15.48 -7.44 13.05
C GLY A 54 15.43 -7.44 11.52
N ASP A 55 14.67 -8.35 10.91
CA ASP A 55 14.53 -8.45 9.46
C ASP A 55 13.18 -7.90 9.00
N SER A 56 13.20 -6.69 8.44
CA SER A 56 12.03 -6.16 7.75
C SER A 56 11.83 -6.94 6.45
N TYR A 57 10.70 -7.64 6.32
CA TYR A 57 10.28 -8.35 5.09
C TYR A 57 9.99 -7.40 3.91
N PHE A 58 10.22 -6.11 4.09
CA PHE A 58 10.04 -5.06 3.10
C PHE A 58 11.04 -3.91 3.32
N LEU A 59 11.27 -3.10 2.30
CA LEU A 59 12.06 -1.87 2.38
C LEU A 59 11.14 -0.66 2.36
N ALA A 60 11.33 0.31 3.28
CA ALA A 60 10.43 1.46 3.40
C ALA A 60 10.35 2.31 2.12
N GLU A 61 11.48 2.47 1.43
CA GLU A 61 11.62 3.19 0.15
C GLU A 61 10.74 2.63 -0.98
N HIS A 62 10.27 1.39 -0.87
CA HIS A 62 9.34 0.79 -1.84
C HIS A 62 7.87 1.18 -1.59
N TYR A 63 7.55 1.82 -0.47
CA TYR A 63 6.16 2.10 -0.07
C TYR A 63 5.89 3.57 0.20
N VAL A 64 6.92 4.35 0.54
CA VAL A 64 6.84 5.80 0.71
C VAL A 64 8.07 6.47 0.09
N PRO A 65 7.94 7.70 -0.43
CA PRO A 65 9.09 8.51 -0.82
C PRO A 65 10.04 8.74 0.37
N ASP A 66 11.32 8.97 0.08
CA ASP A 66 12.36 9.21 1.11
C ASP A 66 11.91 10.20 2.18
N GLU A 67 12.23 9.87 3.44
CA GLU A 67 11.95 10.66 4.65
C GLU A 67 10.47 10.71 5.11
N GLU A 68 9.53 10.18 4.32
CA GLU A 68 8.10 10.24 4.64
C GLU A 68 7.65 9.14 5.63
N GLY A 69 8.46 8.12 5.90
CA GLY A 69 8.14 7.07 6.87
C GLY A 69 9.30 6.13 7.18
N SER A 70 9.27 5.52 8.36
CA SER A 70 10.25 4.50 8.77
C SER A 70 9.72 3.09 8.58
N ALA A 71 10.60 2.10 8.40
CA ALA A 71 10.20 0.69 8.36
C ALA A 71 9.41 0.27 9.62
N TYR A 72 9.78 0.80 10.78
CA TYR A 72 9.04 0.56 12.02
C TYR A 72 7.60 1.08 11.93
N GLU A 73 7.41 2.35 11.55
CA GLU A 73 6.09 2.97 11.41
C GLU A 73 5.21 2.21 10.41
N LEU A 74 5.78 1.85 9.25
CA LEU A 74 5.07 1.08 8.24
C LEU A 74 4.70 -0.33 8.72
N SER A 75 5.53 -0.98 9.55
CA SER A 75 5.20 -2.27 10.14
C SER A 75 4.03 -2.18 11.14
N VAL A 76 3.94 -1.09 11.90
CA VAL A 76 2.82 -0.82 12.82
C VAL A 76 1.54 -0.61 12.00
N LEU A 77 1.60 0.19 10.94
CA LEU A 77 0.49 0.41 10.04
C LEU A 77 0.03 -0.89 9.38
N HIS A 78 0.95 -1.73 8.92
CA HIS A 78 0.59 -3.03 8.35
C HIS A 78 -0.13 -3.93 9.37
N ARG A 79 0.39 -4.03 10.61
CA ARG A 79 -0.27 -4.80 11.69
C ARG A 79 -1.70 -4.33 11.99
N GLN A 80 -1.97 -3.03 11.90
CA GLN A 80 -3.32 -2.49 12.10
C GLN A 80 -4.34 -2.95 11.04
N ARG A 81 -3.88 -3.54 9.92
CA ARG A 81 -4.72 -4.02 8.81
C ARG A 81 -4.92 -5.53 8.83
N ALA A 82 -4.46 -6.23 9.87
CA ALA A 82 -4.66 -7.66 10.01
C ALA A 82 -6.14 -8.07 9.84
N GLY A 83 -6.38 -9.13 9.08
CA GLY A 83 -7.70 -9.62 8.69
C GLY A 83 -8.28 -8.96 7.43
N LEU A 84 -7.60 -7.98 6.83
CA LEU A 84 -8.03 -7.37 5.58
C LEU A 84 -7.57 -8.21 4.38
N ASP A 85 -8.52 -8.66 3.55
CA ASP A 85 -8.20 -9.38 2.31
C ASP A 85 -7.28 -8.55 1.40
N PRO A 86 -6.22 -9.13 0.80
CA PRO A 86 -5.29 -8.41 -0.08
C PRO A 86 -5.97 -7.71 -1.25
N GLY A 87 -6.95 -8.36 -1.90
CA GLY A 87 -7.70 -7.76 -3.00
C GLY A 87 -8.55 -6.59 -2.52
N ARG A 88 -9.13 -6.69 -1.32
CA ARG A 88 -9.83 -5.57 -0.70
C ARG A 88 -8.88 -4.42 -0.32
N ALA A 89 -7.65 -4.72 0.09
CA ALA A 89 -6.63 -3.71 0.35
C ALA A 89 -6.28 -2.93 -0.93
N GLU A 90 -6.14 -3.59 -2.08
CA GLU A 90 -5.97 -2.92 -3.38
C GLU A 90 -7.15 -2.01 -3.73
N GLU A 91 -8.39 -2.46 -3.52
CA GLU A 91 -9.59 -1.66 -3.79
C GLU A 91 -9.65 -0.40 -2.90
N MET A 92 -9.29 -0.54 -1.63
CA MET A 92 -9.22 0.58 -0.69
C MET A 92 -8.09 1.53 -1.07
N PHE A 93 -6.94 1.01 -1.51
CA PHE A 93 -5.82 1.83 -2.00
C PHE A 93 -6.26 2.69 -3.17
N ILE A 94 -6.83 2.08 -4.21
CA ILE A 94 -7.33 2.79 -5.40
C ILE A 94 -8.35 3.85 -4.99
N SER A 95 -9.33 3.48 -4.15
CA SER A 95 -10.36 4.41 -3.70
C SER A 95 -9.78 5.61 -2.95
N HIS A 96 -8.76 5.39 -2.11
CA HIS A 96 -8.12 6.46 -1.35
C HIS A 96 -7.34 7.41 -2.27
N VAL A 97 -6.57 6.87 -3.23
CA VAL A 97 -5.84 7.70 -4.21
C VAL A 97 -6.79 8.56 -5.05
N MET A 98 -7.95 8.02 -5.44
CA MET A 98 -8.96 8.76 -6.21
C MET A 98 -9.63 9.90 -5.43
N THR A 99 -9.41 10.00 -4.12
CA THR A 99 -9.91 11.09 -3.27
C THR A 99 -8.85 12.14 -2.94
N LEU A 100 -7.61 11.96 -3.42
CA LEU A 100 -6.56 12.94 -3.22
C LEU A 100 -6.87 14.24 -3.99
N PRO A 101 -6.50 15.41 -3.44
CA PRO A 101 -6.60 16.66 -4.17
C PRO A 101 -5.64 16.66 -5.38
N GLU A 102 -6.03 17.38 -6.45
CA GLU A 102 -5.20 17.60 -7.64
C GLU A 102 -3.91 18.38 -7.35
#